data_AF-A0A843VQ60-F1
#
_entry.id   AF-A0A843VQ60-F1
#
_cell.length_a   1.000
_cell.length_b   1.000
_cell.length_c   1.000
_cell.angle_alpha   90.00
_cell.angle_beta   90.00
_cell.angle_gamma   90.00
#
_symmetry.space_group_name_H-M   'P 1'
#
loop_
_entity.id
_entity.type
_entity.pdbx_description
1 polymer ?
#
loop_
_entity_poly.entity_id
_entity_poly.type
_entity_poly.pdbx_seq_one_letter_code
_entity_poly.pdbx_strand_id
1 'polypeptide(L)'
;MEMAAKRKIDAALWDTSYCPKVQTFIERNLQERRSLTIRHSDGIKFEVIESMKMYAIPCKHACAAIGNNKEVVSQYVSTFYSTEVYRAAYETNIQRIPTFDTPDLPQPSDVLIKPPTTKRLPERPRNRRIHSRGEVEHTYIYSRCKQIGHNRRTCSNPPHNPE
;
A
#
# COMPACT_ATOMS: atom_id res chain seq x y z
N MET A 1 8.56 -15.56 23.49
CA MET A 1 7.41 -15.82 24.39
C MET A 1 6.88 -14.56 25.07
N GLU A 2 7.70 -13.52 25.32
CA GLU A 2 7.20 -12.26 25.92
C GLU A 2 6.04 -11.61 25.17
N MET A 3 6.06 -11.63 23.83
CA MET A 3 5.08 -10.89 23.02
C MET A 3 3.63 -11.39 23.15
N ALA A 4 3.41 -12.71 23.26
CA ALA A 4 2.06 -13.27 23.35
C ALA A 4 1.48 -13.16 24.76
N ALA A 5 2.32 -13.42 25.78
CA ALA A 5 1.94 -13.23 27.18
C ALA A 5 1.63 -11.75 27.49
N LYS A 6 2.43 -10.81 26.97
CA LYS A 6 2.15 -9.36 27.04
C LYS A 6 0.81 -9.03 26.39
N ARG A 7 0.57 -9.48 25.15
CA ARG A 7 -0.72 -9.28 24.46
C ARG A 7 -1.91 -9.80 25.26
N LYS A 8 -1.78 -10.94 25.94
CA LYS A 8 -2.83 -11.49 26.80
C LYS A 8 -3.10 -10.60 28.01
N ILE A 9 -2.05 -10.16 28.71
CA ILE A 9 -2.17 -9.25 29.86
C ILE A 9 -2.77 -7.91 29.42
N ASP A 10 -2.26 -7.33 28.34
CA ASP A 10 -2.74 -6.06 27.79
C ASP A 10 -4.21 -6.16 27.40
N ALA A 11 -4.61 -7.22 26.70
CA ALA A 11 -5.99 -7.43 26.27
C ALA A 11 -6.97 -7.64 27.44
N ALA A 12 -6.49 -8.13 28.58
CA ALA A 12 -7.30 -8.26 29.79
C ALA A 12 -7.69 -6.90 30.38
N LEU A 13 -6.87 -5.86 30.16
CA LEU A 13 -7.10 -4.50 30.66
C LEU A 13 -8.06 -3.67 29.78
N TRP A 14 -8.41 -4.15 28.59
CA TRP A 14 -9.27 -3.40 27.66
C TRP A 14 -10.74 -3.43 28.10
N ASP A 15 -11.35 -2.25 28.23
CA ASP A 15 -12.80 -2.09 28.49
C ASP A 15 -13.63 -1.86 27.20
N THR A 16 -12.95 -1.73 26.06
CA THR A 16 -13.60 -1.45 24.79
C THR A 16 -14.16 -2.72 24.13
N SER A 17 -15.22 -2.58 23.33
CA SER A 17 -15.80 -3.70 22.56
C SER A 17 -14.88 -4.21 21.45
N TYR A 18 -14.01 -3.34 20.93
CA TYR A 18 -13.01 -3.66 19.89
C TYR A 18 -11.60 -3.42 20.40
N CYS A 19 -10.62 -4.06 19.76
CA CYS A 19 -9.20 -3.79 20.03
C CYS A 19 -8.91 -2.27 19.94
N PRO A 20 -8.08 -1.67 20.81
CA PRO A 20 -7.89 -0.21 20.87
C PRO A 20 -7.53 0.43 19.52
N LYS A 21 -6.74 -0.26 18.69
CA LYS A 21 -6.37 0.21 17.35
C LYS A 21 -7.56 0.29 16.38
N VAL A 22 -8.51 -0.63 16.52
CA VAL A 22 -9.73 -0.66 15.70
C VAL A 22 -10.74 0.35 16.25
N GLN A 23 -10.89 0.40 17.57
CA GLN A 23 -11.75 1.37 18.26
C GLN A 23 -11.40 2.81 17.84
N THR A 24 -10.14 3.20 17.97
CA THR A 24 -9.65 4.53 17.59
C THR A 24 -9.83 4.82 16.10
N PHE A 25 -9.71 3.80 15.24
CA PHE A 25 -9.96 3.94 13.81
C PHE A 25 -11.44 4.21 13.50
N ILE A 26 -12.36 3.49 14.15
CA ILE A 26 -13.80 3.69 14.01
C ILE A 26 -14.19 5.08 14.51
N GLU A 27 -13.70 5.48 15.68
CA GLU A 27 -13.96 6.79 16.28
C GLU A 27 -13.48 7.93 15.37
N ARG A 28 -12.28 7.80 14.80
CA ARG A 28 -11.77 8.76 13.82
C ARG A 28 -12.68 8.84 12.60
N ASN A 29 -13.10 7.72 12.03
CA ASN A 29 -14.01 7.72 10.89
C ASN A 29 -15.37 8.33 11.23
N LEU A 30 -15.87 8.11 12.46
CA LEU A 30 -17.09 8.73 12.98
C LEU A 30 -16.95 10.24 13.21
N GLN A 31 -15.75 10.73 13.52
CA GLN A 31 -15.47 12.16 13.63
C GLN A 31 -15.37 12.80 12.25
N GLU A 32 -14.61 12.19 11.34
CA GLU A 32 -14.42 12.67 9.97
C GLU A 32 -15.72 12.64 9.15
N ARG A 33 -16.67 11.76 9.45
CA ARG A 33 -17.96 11.73 8.74
C ARG A 33 -18.75 13.03 8.86
N ARG A 34 -18.51 13.83 9.91
CA ARG A 34 -19.28 15.06 10.18
C ARG A 34 -19.07 16.14 9.11
N SER A 35 -17.94 16.08 8.38
CA SER A 35 -17.66 17.01 7.28
C SER A 35 -18.23 16.54 5.93
N LEU A 36 -18.83 15.35 5.87
CA LEU A 36 -19.35 14.77 4.64
C LEU A 36 -20.84 15.10 4.46
N THR A 37 -21.19 15.61 3.29
CA THR A 37 -22.58 15.76 2.86
C THR A 37 -22.97 14.57 2.00
N ILE A 38 -24.04 13.88 2.39
CA ILE A 38 -24.54 12.70 1.67
C ILE A 38 -25.65 13.17 0.74
N ARG A 39 -25.53 12.86 -0.55
CA ARG A 39 -26.58 13.09 -1.54
C ARG A 39 -27.23 11.76 -1.88
N HIS A 40 -28.55 11.70 -1.81
CA HIS A 40 -29.32 10.55 -2.25
C HIS A 40 -29.46 10.60 -3.78
N SER A 41 -29.04 9.53 -4.46
CA SER A 41 -29.20 9.40 -5.91
C SER A 41 -30.58 8.85 -6.27
N ASP A 42 -31.10 7.88 -5.51
CA ASP A 42 -32.50 7.41 -5.49
C ASP A 42 -32.67 6.40 -4.35
N GLY A 43 -33.91 6.21 -3.88
CA GLY A 43 -34.32 5.75 -2.53
C GLY A 43 -33.77 4.44 -1.93
N ILE A 44 -32.81 3.73 -2.55
CA ILE A 44 -32.23 2.48 -2.00
C ILE A 44 -30.71 2.36 -2.24
N LYS A 45 -30.05 3.22 -3.03
CA LYS A 45 -28.63 3.03 -3.42
C LYS A 45 -27.71 4.13 -2.93
N PHE A 46 -26.70 3.72 -2.16
CA PHE A 46 -25.54 4.54 -1.79
C PHE A 46 -24.36 4.13 -2.68
N GLU A 47 -23.93 4.99 -3.59
CA GLU A 47 -22.68 4.79 -4.32
C GLU A 47 -21.52 5.32 -3.47
N VAL A 48 -20.90 4.43 -2.70
CA VAL A 48 -19.61 4.71 -2.07
C VAL A 48 -18.52 4.36 -3.10
N ILE A 49 -18.05 5.36 -3.85
CA ILE A 49 -17.02 5.21 -4.90
C ILE A 49 -15.63 4.87 -4.32
N GLU A 50 -15.49 4.84 -2.99
CA GLU A 50 -14.24 4.44 -2.34
C GLU A 50 -14.33 3.01 -1.82
N SER A 51 -13.51 2.12 -2.39
CA SER A 51 -13.41 0.71 -2.00
C SER A 51 -13.32 0.58 -0.48
N MET A 52 -14.27 -0.14 0.12
CA MET A 52 -14.15 -0.60 1.51
C MET A 52 -12.80 -1.32 1.60
N LYS A 53 -11.81 -0.69 2.27
CA LYS A 53 -10.50 -1.32 2.44
C LYS A 53 -10.72 -2.67 3.10
N MET A 54 -10.02 -3.67 2.57
CA MET A 54 -10.06 -5.14 2.78
C MET A 54 -10.19 -5.68 4.23
N TYR A 55 -10.33 -4.82 5.22
CA TYR A 55 -10.35 -5.13 6.65
C TYR A 55 -11.75 -5.19 7.25
N ALA A 56 -12.84 -5.24 6.47
CA ALA A 56 -14.21 -5.34 7.00
C ALA A 56 -14.54 -4.36 8.16
N ILE A 57 -13.96 -3.15 8.09
CA ILE A 57 -14.21 -2.03 9.00
C ILE A 57 -14.76 -0.87 8.16
N PRO A 58 -15.91 -0.26 8.51
CA PRO A 58 -16.49 0.85 7.77
C PRO A 58 -15.52 2.03 7.61
N CYS A 59 -15.40 2.56 6.39
CA CYS A 59 -14.69 3.81 6.13
C CYS A 59 -15.55 5.02 6.56
N LYS A 60 -14.97 6.23 6.58
CA LYS A 60 -15.71 7.47 6.91
C LYS A 60 -16.98 7.68 6.05
N HIS A 61 -16.93 7.32 4.77
CA HIS A 61 -18.09 7.39 3.86
C HIS A 61 -19.18 6.39 4.26
N ALA A 62 -18.80 5.14 4.55
CA ALA A 62 -19.72 4.12 5.04
C ALA A 62 -20.33 4.52 6.40
N CYS A 63 -19.53 5.04 7.34
CA CYS A 63 -20.02 5.57 8.61
C CYS A 63 -21.03 6.71 8.41
N ALA A 64 -20.82 7.56 7.40
CA ALA A 64 -21.75 8.62 7.04
C ALA A 64 -23.09 8.02 6.58
N ALA A 65 -23.06 7.09 5.62
CA ALA A 65 -24.24 6.44 5.06
C ALA A 65 -25.05 5.67 6.13
N ILE A 66 -24.38 4.83 6.93
CA ILE A 66 -24.99 4.07 8.04
C ILE A 66 -25.67 5.03 9.03
N GLY A 67 -24.97 6.09 9.44
CA GLY A 67 -25.52 7.07 10.38
C GLY A 67 -26.72 7.83 9.82
N ASN A 68 -26.76 8.09 8.52
CA ASN A 68 -27.90 8.73 7.86
C ASN A 68 -29.12 7.80 7.78
N ASN A 69 -28.89 6.49 7.69
CA ASN A 69 -29.92 5.46 7.83
C ASN A 69 -30.36 5.21 9.28
N LYS A 70 -29.80 5.95 10.25
CA LYS A 70 -30.05 5.79 11.71
C LYS A 70 -29.68 4.41 12.25
N GLU A 71 -28.72 3.76 11.59
CA GLU A 71 -28.20 2.46 11.98
C GLU A 71 -26.90 2.62 12.79
N VAL A 72 -26.48 1.52 13.43
CA VAL A 72 -25.32 1.51 14.32
C VAL A 72 -24.10 0.95 13.59
N VAL A 73 -23.03 1.75 13.50
CA VAL A 73 -21.78 1.37 12.79
C VAL A 73 -21.16 0.07 13.32
N SER A 74 -21.32 -0.24 14.60
CA SER A 74 -20.81 -1.47 15.21
C SER A 74 -21.36 -2.75 14.56
N GLN A 75 -22.59 -2.72 14.02
CA GLN A 75 -23.19 -3.87 13.34
C GLN A 75 -22.51 -4.20 12.00
N TYR A 76 -21.75 -3.25 11.45
CA TYR A 76 -21.04 -3.34 10.19
C TYR A 76 -19.54 -3.61 10.34
N VAL A 77 -19.05 -3.74 11.59
CA VAL A 77 -17.68 -4.11 11.89
C VAL A 77 -17.62 -5.63 12.03
N SER A 78 -16.65 -6.27 11.39
CA SER A 78 -16.48 -7.71 11.55
C SER A 78 -16.18 -8.11 13.00
N THR A 79 -16.82 -9.18 13.46
CA THR A 79 -16.62 -9.78 14.79
C THR A 79 -15.17 -10.22 15.04
N PHE A 80 -14.39 -10.47 13.99
CA PHE A 80 -12.95 -10.78 14.08
C PHE A 80 -12.14 -9.71 14.82
N TYR A 81 -12.63 -8.47 14.88
CA TYR A 81 -11.94 -7.37 15.58
C TYR A 81 -12.40 -7.13 17.01
N SER A 82 -13.39 -7.89 17.48
CA SER A 82 -13.88 -7.79 18.86
C SER A 82 -12.78 -8.13 19.86
N THR A 83 -12.83 -7.49 21.03
CA THR A 83 -11.91 -7.82 22.13
C THR A 83 -12.10 -9.25 22.61
N GLU A 84 -13.32 -9.78 22.55
CA GLU A 84 -13.62 -11.17 22.88
C GLU A 84 -12.89 -12.15 21.97
N VAL A 85 -12.99 -12.01 20.65
CA VAL A 85 -12.30 -12.88 19.69
C VAL A 85 -10.77 -12.73 19.83
N TYR A 86 -10.28 -11.51 20.07
CA TYR A 86 -8.86 -11.30 20.34
C TYR A 86 -8.40 -12.04 21.60
N ARG A 87 -9.14 -11.95 22.70
CA ARG A 87 -8.84 -12.65 23.96
C ARG A 87 -8.84 -14.16 23.75
N ALA A 88 -9.85 -14.70 23.07
CA ALA A 88 -9.94 -16.13 22.75
C ALA A 88 -8.73 -16.60 21.92
N ALA A 89 -8.29 -15.82 20.92
CA ALA A 89 -7.14 -16.16 20.09
C ALA A 89 -5.81 -16.24 20.87
N TYR A 90 -5.67 -15.50 21.98
CA TYR A 90 -4.49 -15.49 22.84
C TYR A 90 -4.72 -16.14 24.20
N GLU A 91 -5.85 -16.82 24.40
CA GLU A 91 -6.16 -17.50 25.66
C GLU A 91 -5.19 -18.65 25.90
N THR A 92 -5.00 -19.49 24.87
CA THR A 92 -4.05 -20.58 24.87
C THR A 92 -2.63 -20.05 24.74
N ASN A 93 -1.72 -20.56 25.59
CA ASN A 93 -0.32 -20.20 25.49
C ASN A 93 0.24 -20.79 24.19
N ILE A 94 0.59 -19.94 23.23
CA ILE A 94 1.28 -20.37 22.00
C ILE A 94 2.66 -20.88 22.43
N GLN A 95 2.76 -22.20 22.58
CA GLN A 95 4.02 -22.85 22.92
C GLN A 95 4.99 -22.65 21.74
N ARG A 96 6.26 -22.37 22.06
CA ARG A 96 7.29 -22.43 21.03
C ARG A 96 7.30 -23.86 20.50
N ILE A 97 7.47 -24.02 19.20
CA ILE A 97 7.92 -25.31 18.66
C ILE A 97 9.20 -25.63 19.43
N PRO A 98 9.26 -26.76 20.17
CA PRO A 98 10.48 -27.15 20.84
C PRO A 98 11.56 -27.20 19.76
N THR A 99 12.55 -26.34 19.90
CA THR A 99 13.72 -26.36 19.04
C THR A 99 14.47 -27.64 19.40
N PHE A 100 14.11 -28.75 18.76
CA PHE A 100 14.98 -29.92 18.74
C PHE A 100 16.27 -29.47 18.05
N ASP A 101 17.35 -29.45 18.83
CA ASP A 101 18.73 -29.40 18.36
C ASP A 101 19.03 -28.33 17.30
N THR A 102 18.74 -27.05 17.58
CA THR A 102 19.57 -26.02 16.93
C THR A 102 20.89 -25.96 17.67
N PRO A 103 22.03 -26.36 17.07
CA PRO A 103 23.32 -26.03 17.65
C PRO A 103 23.37 -24.52 17.87
N ASP A 104 24.01 -24.08 18.94
CA ASP A 104 24.22 -22.66 19.24
C ASP A 104 24.69 -21.96 17.96
N LEU A 105 23.77 -21.22 17.33
CA LEU A 105 24.12 -20.43 16.16
C LEU A 105 25.09 -19.36 16.67
N PRO A 106 26.29 -19.22 16.06
CA PRO A 106 27.24 -18.21 16.49
C PRO A 106 26.54 -16.85 16.48
N GLN A 107 26.80 -16.04 17.52
CA GLN A 107 26.25 -14.70 17.58
C GLN A 107 26.60 -13.95 16.28
N PRO A 108 25.71 -13.11 15.74
CA PRO A 108 25.96 -12.41 14.48
C PRO A 108 27.23 -11.55 14.49
N SER A 109 27.81 -11.27 15.66
CA SER A 109 29.10 -10.63 15.84
C SER A 109 30.29 -11.44 15.31
N ASP A 110 30.17 -12.76 15.23
CA ASP A 110 31.31 -13.66 14.96
C ASP A 110 31.35 -14.15 13.50
N VAL A 111 30.33 -13.79 12.70
CA VAL A 111 30.25 -14.18 11.29
C VAL A 111 30.29 -12.93 10.43
N LEU A 112 31.49 -12.58 9.95
CA LEU A 112 31.67 -11.56 8.91
C LEU A 112 31.14 -12.09 7.57
N ILE A 113 29.84 -11.96 7.34
CA ILE A 113 29.21 -12.28 6.06
C ILE A 113 29.64 -11.22 5.04
N LYS A 114 30.61 -11.56 4.19
CA LYS A 114 31.02 -10.70 3.08
C LYS A 114 29.90 -10.66 2.02
N PRO A 115 29.57 -9.49 1.46
CA PRO A 115 28.62 -9.43 0.35
C PRO A 115 29.15 -10.27 -0.82
N PRO A 116 28.27 -10.95 -1.58
CA PRO A 116 28.67 -11.70 -2.74
C PRO A 116 29.43 -10.79 -3.73
N THR A 117 30.56 -11.28 -4.25
CA THR A 117 31.43 -10.55 -5.19
C THR A 117 30.82 -10.46 -6.60
N THR A 118 29.50 -10.33 -6.70
CA THR A 118 28.80 -10.22 -7.97
C THR A 118 28.78 -8.77 -8.43
N LYS A 119 29.34 -8.50 -9.62
CA LYS A 119 29.15 -7.23 -10.30
C LYS A 119 27.66 -7.04 -10.60
N ARG A 120 27.10 -5.88 -10.25
CA ARG A 120 25.71 -5.52 -10.61
C ARG A 120 25.61 -5.55 -12.13
N LEU A 121 24.78 -6.45 -12.66
CA LEU A 121 24.43 -6.44 -14.09
C LEU A 121 23.74 -5.10 -14.41
N PRO A 122 23.94 -4.53 -15.62
CA PRO A 122 23.20 -3.35 -16.04
C PRO A 122 21.70 -3.59 -15.84
N GLU A 123 21.09 -2.76 -15.01
CA GLU A 123 19.78 -3.05 -14.43
C GLU A 123 18.65 -3.14 -15.47
N ARG A 124 18.87 -2.57 -16.66
CA ARG A 124 17.97 -2.71 -17.80
C ARG A 124 18.72 -2.40 -19.10
N PRO A 125 18.63 -3.25 -20.14
CA PRO A 125 18.97 -2.83 -21.49
C PRO A 125 18.18 -1.57 -21.83
N ARG A 126 18.81 -0.58 -22.46
CA ARG A 126 18.12 0.65 -22.88
C ARG A 126 17.03 0.26 -23.88
N ASN A 127 15.76 0.34 -23.47
CA ASN A 127 14.64 0.07 -24.38
C ASN A 127 14.66 1.10 -25.52
N ARG A 128 14.88 0.64 -26.75
CA ARG A 128 14.58 1.41 -27.95
C ARG A 128 13.06 1.31 -28.16
N ARG A 129 12.36 2.45 -28.23
CA ARG A 129 10.91 2.48 -28.48
C ARG A 129 10.63 1.79 -29.83
N ILE A 130 9.71 0.85 -29.83
CA ILE A 130 9.14 0.27 -31.05
C ILE A 130 7.87 1.08 -31.36
N HIS A 131 7.76 1.58 -32.59
CA HIS A 131 6.62 2.37 -33.03
C HIS A 131 5.37 1.50 -33.27
N SER A 132 4.18 2.02 -32.94
CA SER A 132 2.89 1.34 -33.17
C SER A 132 2.46 1.44 -34.65
N ARG A 133 1.53 0.57 -35.10
CA ARG A 133 0.96 0.66 -36.46
C ARG A 133 0.29 2.02 -36.68
N GLY A 134 0.82 2.81 -37.61
CA GLY A 134 0.34 4.15 -37.95
C GLY A 134 1.20 5.31 -37.43
N GLU A 135 2.19 5.05 -36.58
CA GLU A 135 3.19 6.05 -36.22
C GLU A 135 4.21 6.21 -37.36
N VAL A 136 4.30 7.41 -37.94
CA VAL A 136 5.30 7.75 -38.95
C VAL A 136 6.52 8.35 -38.25
N GLU A 137 7.72 7.84 -38.56
CA GLU A 137 8.96 8.40 -38.04
C GLU A 137 9.21 9.78 -38.69
N HIS A 138 9.02 10.84 -37.91
CA HIS A 138 9.33 12.19 -38.37
C HIS A 138 10.84 12.43 -38.26
N THR A 139 11.51 12.43 -39.41
CA THR A 139 12.89 12.88 -39.50
C THR A 139 12.95 14.40 -39.40
N TYR A 140 13.50 14.92 -38.32
CA TYR A 140 13.76 16.35 -38.20
C TYR A 140 15.01 16.73 -39.01
N ILE A 141 14.86 17.75 -39.87
CA ILE A 141 15.95 18.36 -40.64
C ILE A 141 16.43 19.59 -39.88
N TYR A 142 17.72 19.64 -39.56
CA TYR A 142 18.27 20.84 -38.93
C TYR A 142 18.45 21.96 -39.96
N SER A 143 17.84 23.11 -39.70
CA SER A 143 17.70 24.20 -40.67
C SER A 143 19.03 24.76 -41.21
N ARG A 144 20.10 24.75 -40.41
CA ARG A 144 21.40 25.33 -40.80
C ARG A 144 22.12 24.54 -41.89
N CYS A 145 22.19 23.22 -41.76
CA CYS A 145 22.90 22.34 -42.69
C CYS A 145 21.94 21.56 -43.62
N LYS A 146 20.62 21.66 -43.38
CA LYS A 146 19.55 20.94 -44.06
C LYS A 146 19.73 19.42 -44.11
N GLN A 147 20.45 18.84 -43.15
CA GLN A 147 20.64 17.40 -43.03
C GLN A 147 19.79 16.80 -41.89
N ILE A 148 19.45 15.52 -42.02
CA ILE A 148 18.60 14.77 -41.07
C ILE A 148 19.45 14.18 -39.93
N GLY A 149 18.82 13.96 -38.77
CA GLY A 149 19.33 13.01 -37.77
C GLY A 149 20.22 13.61 -36.68
N HIS A 150 20.35 14.93 -36.62
CA HIS A 150 21.07 15.62 -35.56
C HIS A 150 20.40 16.95 -35.20
N ASN A 151 20.83 17.53 -34.08
CA ASN A 151 20.30 18.81 -33.58
C ASN A 151 21.41 19.87 -33.52
N ARG A 152 21.05 21.12 -33.18
CA ARG A 152 22.00 22.24 -33.06
C ARG A 152 23.22 21.92 -32.19
N ARG A 153 23.06 21.12 -31.13
CA ARG A 153 24.14 20.77 -30.19
C ARG A 153 25.10 19.73 -30.74
N THR A 154 24.69 18.96 -31.74
CA THR A 154 25.44 17.83 -32.31
C THR A 154 25.78 18.03 -33.79
N CYS A 155 25.51 19.21 -34.35
CA CYS A 155 25.79 19.55 -35.74
C CYS A 155 27.28 19.83 -35.96
N SER A 156 27.98 18.90 -36.63
CA SER A 156 29.36 19.10 -37.11
C SER A 156 29.45 19.52 -38.58
N ASN A 157 28.31 19.59 -39.28
CA ASN A 157 28.27 19.93 -40.71
C ASN A 157 28.36 21.44 -40.95
N PRO A 158 28.98 21.88 -42.06
CA PRO A 158 28.97 23.29 -42.47
C PRO A 158 27.54 23.76 -42.80
N PRO A 159 27.28 25.08 -42.76
CA PRO A 159 25.99 25.62 -43.20
C PRO A 159 25.73 25.28 -44.67
N HIS A 160 24.48 24.96 -44.99
CA HIS A 160 24.09 24.64 -46.36
C HIS A 160 24.10 25.90 -47.20
N ASN A 161 24.86 25.88 -48.30
CA ASN A 161 24.90 26.94 -49.28
C ASN A 161 23.83 26.66 -50.36
N PRO A 162 22.75 27.46 -50.46
CA PRO A 162 21.84 27.34 -51.58
C PRO A 162 22.52 27.91 -52.85
N GLU A 163 22.45 27.16 -53.96
CA GLU A 163 22.74 27.70 -55.30
C GLU A 163 21.68 28.75 -55.71
#